data_AF-R7HF74-F1
#
_entry.id   AF-R7HF74-F1
#
_cell.length_a   1.000
_cell.length_b   1.000
_cell.length_c   1.000
_cell.angle_alpha   90.00
_cell.angle_beta   90.00
_cell.angle_gamma   90.00
#
_symmetry.space_group_name_H-M   'P 1'
#
loop_
_entity.id
_entity.type
_entity.pdbx_description
1 polymer ?
#
loop_
_entity_poly.entity_id
_entity_poly.type
_entity_poly.pdbx_seq_one_letter_code
_entity_poly.pdbx_strand_id
1 'polypeptide(L)'
;MKNGVFISEAFTSVINDYLKGKSHPEGVTYNTFLVVVIRLLTLIYDELDILNPFYLNNEQALNDNLEKYGYSYNNICTFKRAFNHFYEKENSEDFINIQKMLIDMFALKKKSMDLKESEIDSFKDLLYTVKSPNPLITSYNFLMAKDVNEIENYFEKIVKENVYKKKEREKKKLNIDAYEILKYSLEDINKMDADQLDEVNKKVYNYFDINENAINKDYLLDKAVFDFNNPKPSLSTGNGYVDILLILSIVVTLGLVIFLLTIFVF
;
A
#
# COMPACT_ATOMS: atom_id res chain seq x y z
N MET A 1 16.81 1.14 33.57
CA MET A 1 16.99 0.31 32.36
C MET A 1 18.08 -0.70 32.65
N LYS A 2 17.94 -1.95 32.20
CA LYS A 2 19.02 -2.96 32.34
C LYS A 2 20.27 -2.42 31.65
N ASN A 3 21.38 -2.36 32.38
CA ASN A 3 22.71 -1.98 31.90
C ASN A 3 23.28 -3.10 31.00
N GLY A 4 22.64 -3.36 29.86
CA GLY A 4 23.10 -4.32 28.86
C GLY A 4 23.61 -3.57 27.62
N VAL A 5 24.74 -4.02 27.09
CA VAL A 5 25.23 -3.59 25.78
C VAL A 5 24.36 -4.24 24.70
N PHE A 6 23.68 -3.45 23.89
CA PHE A 6 22.92 -3.87 22.72
C PHE A 6 23.80 -3.85 21.47
N ILE A 7 24.18 -5.02 20.96
CA ILE A 7 25.09 -5.24 19.81
C ILE A 7 26.51 -4.77 20.09
N SER A 8 26.67 -3.48 20.40
CA SER A 8 27.92 -2.82 20.77
C SER A 8 27.63 -1.61 21.66
N GLU A 9 28.69 -1.06 22.26
CA GLU A 9 28.59 0.19 23.01
C GLU A 9 28.10 1.34 22.12
N ALA A 10 28.54 1.36 20.84
CA ALA A 10 28.13 2.35 19.86
C ALA A 10 26.61 2.37 19.66
N PHE A 11 26.00 1.22 19.33
CA PHE A 11 24.55 1.15 19.15
C PHE A 11 23.80 1.51 20.42
N THR A 12 24.30 1.06 21.58
CA THR A 12 23.69 1.36 22.87
C THR A 12 23.70 2.87 23.15
N SER A 13 24.85 3.52 23.01
CA SER A 13 24.98 4.95 23.30
C SER A 13 24.15 5.79 22.33
N VAL A 14 24.27 5.52 21.03
CA VAL A 14 23.64 6.33 19.99
C VAL A 14 22.11 6.20 20.01
N ILE A 15 21.56 5.00 20.25
CA ILE A 15 20.10 4.84 20.39
C ILE A 15 19.61 5.58 21.65
N ASN A 16 20.35 5.54 22.75
CA ASN A 16 19.99 6.33 23.94
C ASN A 16 20.03 7.84 23.66
N ASP A 17 21.00 8.32 22.89
CA ASP A 17 21.11 9.73 22.51
C ASP A 17 19.99 10.16 21.56
N TYR A 18 19.61 9.28 20.63
CA TYR A 18 18.40 9.45 19.82
C TYR A 18 17.15 9.61 20.70
N LEU A 19 16.94 8.71 21.66
CA LEU A 19 15.78 8.72 22.56
C LEU A 19 15.71 9.99 23.43
N LYS A 20 16.85 10.45 23.95
CA LYS A 20 16.95 11.69 24.74
C LYS A 20 16.72 12.94 23.89
N GLY A 21 17.24 12.94 22.67
CA GLY A 21 17.17 14.09 21.76
C GLY A 21 15.85 14.23 21.01
N LYS A 22 15.03 13.18 20.96
CA LYS A 22 13.79 13.14 20.17
C LYS A 22 12.82 14.29 20.46
N SER A 23 12.73 14.75 21.71
CA SER A 23 11.85 15.87 22.09
C SER A 23 12.43 17.26 21.78
N HIS A 24 13.69 17.35 21.38
CA HIS A 24 14.42 18.59 21.07
C HIS A 24 15.18 18.43 19.76
N PRO A 25 14.49 18.40 18.61
CA PRO A 25 15.09 18.10 17.31
C PRO A 25 16.15 19.11 16.85
N GLU A 26 16.14 20.32 17.41
CA GLU A 26 17.16 21.37 17.23
C GLU A 26 18.45 21.12 18.04
N GLY A 27 18.46 20.15 18.96
CA GLY A 27 19.59 19.85 19.83
C GLY A 27 20.80 19.31 19.06
N VAL A 28 22.01 19.69 19.49
CA VAL A 28 23.26 19.27 18.84
C VAL A 28 23.39 17.74 18.82
N THR A 29 23.12 17.08 19.95
CA THR A 29 23.19 15.62 20.08
C THR A 29 22.29 14.91 19.07
N TYR A 30 21.07 15.41 18.85
CA TYR A 30 20.11 14.82 17.92
C TYR A 30 20.48 14.97 16.44
N ASN A 31 21.44 15.86 16.15
CA ASN A 31 21.96 16.14 14.82
C ASN A 31 23.42 15.67 14.64
N THR A 32 23.94 14.89 15.58
CA THR A 32 25.22 14.18 15.39
C THR A 32 25.07 13.07 14.35
N PHE A 33 26.14 12.77 13.61
CA PHE A 33 26.11 11.85 12.49
C PHE A 33 25.48 10.49 12.81
N LEU A 34 25.95 9.82 13.86
CA LEU A 34 25.43 8.48 14.20
C LEU A 34 23.98 8.52 14.68
N VAL A 35 23.53 9.59 15.33
CA VAL A 35 22.10 9.74 15.69
C VAL A 35 21.26 9.98 14.43
N VAL A 36 21.79 10.73 13.45
CA VAL A 36 21.15 10.88 12.13
C VAL A 36 21.09 9.54 11.39
N VAL A 37 22.09 8.67 11.53
CA VAL A 37 22.03 7.29 11.00
C VAL A 37 20.87 6.51 11.62
N ILE A 38 20.65 6.59 12.93
CA ILE A 38 19.47 5.96 13.57
C ILE A 38 18.17 6.57 13.04
N ARG A 39 18.09 7.90 12.88
CA ARG A 39 16.93 8.57 12.29
C ARG A 39 16.64 8.07 10.87
N LEU A 40 17.66 7.94 10.04
CA LEU A 40 17.54 7.39 8.69
C LEU A 40 17.03 5.94 8.72
N LEU A 41 17.55 5.09 9.62
CA LEU A 41 17.02 3.74 9.82
C LEU A 41 15.54 3.74 10.22
N THR A 42 15.10 4.65 11.09
CA THR A 42 13.67 4.77 11.44
C THR A 42 12.80 5.23 10.28
N LEU A 43 13.32 6.02 9.34
CA LEU A 43 12.59 6.39 8.11
C LEU A 43 12.49 5.21 7.12
N ILE A 44 13.52 4.35 7.08
CA ILE A 44 13.51 3.16 6.21
C ILE A 44 12.58 2.09 6.80
N TYR A 45 12.76 1.71 8.05
CA TYR A 45 12.13 0.50 8.61
C TYR A 45 10.98 0.75 9.58
N ASP A 46 10.69 2.02 9.91
CA ASP A 46 9.83 2.45 11.01
C ASP A 46 10.53 2.45 12.38
N GLU A 47 10.08 3.35 13.26
CA GLU A 47 10.71 3.55 14.57
C GLU A 47 10.63 2.30 15.46
N LEU A 48 9.50 1.60 15.44
CA LEU A 48 9.29 0.40 16.25
C LEU A 48 10.22 -0.75 15.83
N ASP A 49 10.49 -0.88 14.53
CA ASP A 49 11.37 -1.92 14.00
C ASP A 49 12.84 -1.68 14.40
N ILE A 50 13.22 -0.44 14.74
CA ILE A 50 14.56 -0.12 15.26
C ILE A 50 14.61 -0.20 16.80
N LEU A 51 13.60 0.33 17.49
CA LEU A 51 13.63 0.45 18.95
C LEU A 51 13.22 -0.82 19.71
N ASN A 52 12.29 -1.63 19.16
CA ASN A 52 11.87 -2.86 19.85
C ASN A 52 13.02 -3.85 20.02
N PRO A 53 13.86 -4.13 18.99
CA PRO A 53 15.06 -4.94 19.17
C PRO A 53 15.99 -4.42 20.27
N PHE A 54 16.15 -3.10 20.37
CA PHE A 54 16.95 -2.47 21.42
C PHE A 54 16.37 -2.70 22.82
N TYR A 55 15.07 -2.45 23.02
CA TYR A 55 14.43 -2.67 24.33
C TYR A 55 14.43 -4.13 24.78
N LEU A 56 14.33 -5.06 23.82
CA LEU A 56 14.38 -6.50 24.07
C LEU A 56 15.80 -7.06 24.14
N ASN A 57 16.82 -6.23 23.85
CA ASN A 57 18.20 -6.64 23.67
C ASN A 57 18.35 -7.84 22.71
N ASN A 58 17.67 -7.76 21.56
CA ASN A 58 17.59 -8.83 20.57
C ASN A 58 18.21 -8.38 19.25
N GLU A 59 19.49 -8.68 19.06
CA GLU A 59 20.23 -8.34 17.83
C GLU A 59 19.64 -9.03 16.58
N GLN A 60 19.19 -10.28 16.71
CA GLN A 60 18.65 -11.02 15.58
C GLN A 60 17.38 -10.36 15.05
N ALA A 61 16.50 -9.89 15.95
CA ALA A 61 15.31 -9.15 15.53
C ALA A 61 15.67 -7.86 14.76
N LEU A 62 16.75 -7.16 15.14
CA LEU A 62 17.22 -6.02 14.35
C LEU A 62 17.70 -6.46 12.97
N ASN A 63 18.47 -7.55 12.88
CA ASN A 63 18.92 -8.09 11.59
C ASN A 63 17.72 -8.42 10.69
N ASP A 64 16.75 -9.17 11.22
CA ASP A 64 15.54 -9.56 10.48
C ASP A 64 14.78 -8.32 9.98
N ASN A 65 14.69 -7.26 10.79
CA ASN A 65 14.06 -6.01 10.39
C ASN A 65 14.85 -5.30 9.28
N LEU A 66 16.19 -5.28 9.34
CA LEU A 66 17.01 -4.69 8.29
C LEU A 66 16.95 -5.50 6.98
N GLU A 67 16.69 -6.81 7.05
CA GLU A 67 16.50 -7.70 5.89
C GLU A 67 15.09 -7.59 5.26
N LYS A 68 14.14 -6.89 5.89
CA LYS A 68 12.72 -6.77 5.45
C LYS A 68 12.53 -6.44 3.96
N TYR A 69 13.43 -5.64 3.38
CA TYR A 69 13.40 -5.24 1.96
C TYR A 69 14.44 -5.98 1.08
N GLY A 70 15.09 -7.01 1.61
CA GLY A 70 16.08 -7.83 0.90
C GLY A 70 17.52 -7.34 0.98
N TYR A 71 17.86 -6.50 1.97
CA TYR A 71 19.26 -6.13 2.22
C TYR A 71 20.00 -7.33 2.81
N SER A 72 21.15 -7.72 2.27
CA SER A 72 21.78 -8.99 2.65
C SER A 72 22.41 -8.94 4.06
N TYR A 73 22.36 -10.06 4.78
CA TYR A 73 23.01 -10.21 6.09
C TYR A 73 24.49 -9.79 6.10
N ASN A 74 25.24 -10.13 5.04
CA ASN A 74 26.64 -9.76 4.90
C ASN A 74 26.84 -8.24 4.84
N ASN A 75 25.93 -7.54 4.15
CA ASN A 75 25.97 -6.08 4.09
C ASN A 75 25.55 -5.48 5.44
N ILE A 76 24.61 -6.08 6.16
CA ILE A 76 24.25 -5.67 7.53
C ILE A 76 25.47 -5.77 8.47
N CYS A 77 26.21 -6.88 8.40
CA CYS A 77 27.44 -7.05 9.17
C CYS A 77 28.48 -5.97 8.82
N THR A 78 28.61 -5.65 7.53
CA THR A 78 29.51 -4.60 7.04
C THR A 78 29.09 -3.22 7.56
N PHE A 79 27.79 -2.91 7.53
CA PHE A 79 27.21 -1.69 8.09
C PHE A 79 27.51 -1.56 9.58
N LYS A 80 27.23 -2.60 10.38
CA LYS A 80 27.50 -2.60 11.82
C LYS A 80 28.98 -2.39 12.14
N ARG A 81 29.87 -2.99 11.35
CA ARG A 81 31.32 -2.82 11.51
C ARG A 81 31.76 -1.39 11.22
N ALA A 82 31.31 -0.79 10.12
CA ALA A 82 31.60 0.60 9.78
C ALA A 82 31.04 1.56 10.84
N PHE A 83 29.81 1.30 11.30
CA PHE A 83 29.17 2.08 12.37
C PHE A 83 29.99 2.06 13.66
N ASN A 84 30.43 0.88 14.11
CA ASN A 84 31.26 0.74 15.30
C ASN A 84 32.63 1.40 15.15
N HIS A 85 33.29 1.18 14.00
CA HIS A 85 34.61 1.77 13.75
C HIS A 85 34.54 3.30 13.69
N PHE A 86 33.49 3.86 13.08
CA PHE A 86 33.25 5.31 13.08
C PHE A 86 33.01 5.85 14.49
N TYR A 87 32.24 5.13 15.32
CA TYR A 87 31.99 5.50 16.71
C TYR A 87 33.29 5.54 17.54
N GLU A 88 34.17 4.56 17.35
CA GLU A 88 35.47 4.53 18.01
C GLU A 88 36.41 5.62 17.49
N LYS A 89 36.36 5.89 16.18
CA LYS A 89 37.20 6.89 15.53
C LYS A 89 36.55 7.44 14.26
N GLU A 90 36.14 8.70 14.34
CA GLU A 90 35.61 9.42 13.18
C GLU A 90 36.59 9.38 12.01
N ASN A 91 36.10 8.98 10.85
CA ASN A 91 36.87 8.94 9.63
C ASN A 91 35.99 9.12 8.39
N SER A 92 36.59 9.69 7.34
CA SER A 92 35.90 10.03 6.09
C SER A 92 35.36 8.81 5.34
N GLU A 93 36.06 7.68 5.41
CA GLU A 93 35.72 6.48 4.65
C GLU A 93 34.42 5.85 5.18
N ASP A 94 34.32 5.61 6.49
CA ASP A 94 33.09 5.09 7.09
C ASP A 94 31.95 6.11 7.02
N PHE A 95 32.23 7.40 7.15
CA PHE A 95 31.23 8.45 6.97
C PHE A 95 30.51 8.35 5.61
N ILE A 96 31.27 8.15 4.54
CA ILE A 96 30.72 7.99 3.18
C ILE A 96 30.08 6.61 3.01
N ASN A 97 30.74 5.54 3.47
CA ASN A 97 30.26 4.17 3.30
C ASN A 97 28.92 3.94 4.03
N ILE A 98 28.79 4.42 5.27
CA ILE A 98 27.55 4.32 6.05
C ILE A 98 26.39 4.97 5.31
N GLN A 99 26.59 6.17 4.76
CA GLN A 99 25.55 6.86 4.00
C GLN A 99 25.17 6.11 2.72
N LYS A 100 26.14 5.58 1.97
CA LYS A 100 25.87 4.75 0.78
C LYS A 100 25.07 3.50 1.14
N MET A 101 25.42 2.82 2.24
CA MET A 101 24.68 1.65 2.73
C MET A 101 23.24 2.00 3.11
N LEU A 102 23.00 3.16 3.74
CA LEU A 102 21.63 3.63 4.03
C LEU A 102 20.85 3.95 2.75
N ILE A 103 21.50 4.55 1.75
CA ILE A 103 20.89 4.80 0.43
C ILE A 103 20.49 3.48 -0.23
N ASP A 104 21.34 2.45 -0.19
CA ASP A 104 21.02 1.13 -0.73
C ASP A 104 19.83 0.49 -0.01
N MET A 105 19.78 0.55 1.33
CA MET A 105 18.63 0.08 2.11
C MET A 105 17.34 0.81 1.72
N PHE A 106 17.39 2.15 1.58
CA PHE A 106 16.25 2.96 1.17
C PHE A 106 15.80 2.65 -0.27
N ALA A 107 16.75 2.42 -1.18
CA ALA A 107 16.46 2.06 -2.57
C ALA A 107 15.74 0.71 -2.66
N LEU A 108 16.11 -0.25 -1.82
CA LEU A 108 15.40 -1.53 -1.72
C LEU A 108 13.97 -1.36 -1.19
N LYS A 109 13.75 -0.49 -0.20
CA LYS A 109 12.39 -0.09 0.23
C LYS A 109 11.60 0.48 -0.95
N LYS A 110 12.15 1.48 -1.64
CA LYS A 110 11.53 2.13 -2.81
C LYS A 110 11.25 1.15 -3.96
N LYS A 111 12.06 0.11 -4.11
CA LYS A 111 11.82 -0.96 -5.10
C LYS A 111 10.69 -1.91 -4.68
N SER A 112 10.49 -2.07 -3.37
CA SER A 112 9.55 -3.03 -2.78
C SER A 112 8.15 -2.45 -2.56
N MET A 113 8.03 -1.12 -2.44
CA MET A 113 6.75 -0.44 -2.25
C MET A 113 6.72 0.94 -2.90
N ASP A 114 5.52 1.40 -3.22
CA ASP A 114 5.29 2.77 -3.70
C ASP A 114 5.47 3.75 -2.54
N LEU A 115 6.36 4.73 -2.71
CA LEU A 115 6.69 5.73 -1.69
C LEU A 115 6.20 7.10 -2.14
N LYS A 116 5.69 7.89 -1.20
CA LYS A 116 5.34 9.28 -1.48
C LYS A 116 6.61 10.11 -1.68
N GLU A 117 6.52 11.12 -2.54
CA GLU A 117 7.63 12.05 -2.77
C GLU A 117 8.11 12.71 -1.47
N SER A 118 7.18 13.07 -0.57
CA SER A 118 7.49 13.59 0.75
C SER A 118 8.36 12.65 1.62
N GLU A 119 8.23 11.33 1.47
CA GLU A 119 9.06 10.36 2.20
C GLU A 119 10.48 10.30 1.61
N ILE A 120 10.59 10.43 0.29
CA ILE A 120 11.88 10.52 -0.41
C ILE A 120 12.61 11.80 -0.01
N ASP A 121 11.91 12.93 0.04
CA ASP A 121 12.46 14.22 0.46
C ASP A 121 12.90 14.17 1.93
N SER A 122 12.07 13.62 2.82
CA SER A 122 12.41 13.48 4.24
C SER A 122 13.67 12.64 4.47
N PHE A 123 13.86 11.59 3.66
CA PHE A 123 15.09 10.79 3.69
C PHE A 123 16.29 11.61 3.16
N LYS A 124 16.11 12.29 2.03
CA LYS A 124 17.16 13.09 1.38
C LYS A 124 17.64 14.24 2.27
N ASP A 125 16.75 14.90 2.99
CA ASP A 125 17.07 16.04 3.88
C ASP A 125 18.02 15.66 5.02
N LEU A 126 18.03 14.38 5.42
CA LEU A 126 18.91 13.84 6.45
C LEU A 126 20.25 13.31 5.92
N LEU A 127 20.42 13.18 4.61
CA LEU A 127 21.71 12.83 4.03
C LEU A 127 22.67 14.02 4.09
N TYR A 128 23.96 13.73 4.26
CA TYR A 128 25.00 14.75 4.32
C TYR A 128 25.36 15.19 2.90
N THR A 129 24.51 16.05 2.35
CA THR A 129 24.66 16.66 1.02
C THR A 129 24.78 18.17 1.13
N VAL A 130 25.31 18.80 0.08
CA VAL A 130 25.40 20.28 0.00
C VAL A 130 24.03 20.98 -0.05
N LYS A 131 22.95 20.22 -0.25
CA LYS A 131 21.57 20.71 -0.36
C LYS A 131 20.73 20.46 0.89
N SER A 132 21.30 19.82 1.92
CA SER A 132 20.56 19.56 3.16
C SER A 132 20.05 20.87 3.77
N PRO A 133 18.78 20.94 4.21
CA PRO A 133 18.23 22.13 4.84
C PRO A 133 18.86 22.40 6.22
N ASN A 134 19.58 21.43 6.81
CA ASN A 134 20.22 21.58 8.10
C ASN A 134 21.68 22.06 7.95
N PRO A 135 22.02 23.27 8.41
CA PRO A 135 23.39 23.80 8.30
C PRO A 135 24.44 22.93 8.98
N LEU A 136 24.10 22.23 10.08
CA LEU A 136 25.04 21.36 10.78
C LEU A 136 25.43 20.15 9.93
N ILE A 137 24.46 19.55 9.24
CA ILE A 137 24.67 18.44 8.32
C ILE A 137 25.56 18.89 7.17
N THR A 138 25.23 20.04 6.56
CA THR A 138 26.00 20.62 5.46
C THR A 138 27.44 20.92 5.89
N SER A 139 27.65 21.61 7.01
CA SER A 139 28.99 21.91 7.53
C SER A 139 29.80 20.65 7.82
N TYR A 140 29.19 19.63 8.43
CA TYR A 140 29.88 18.38 8.73
C TYR A 140 30.25 17.61 7.46
N ASN A 141 29.43 17.67 6.40
CA ASN A 141 29.77 17.12 5.10
C ASN A 141 31.05 17.75 4.53
N PHE A 142 31.17 19.08 4.58
CA PHE A 142 32.37 19.79 4.13
C PHE A 142 33.63 19.43 4.93
N LEU A 143 33.47 19.03 6.20
CA LEU A 143 34.59 18.60 7.05
C LEU A 143 35.01 17.15 6.76
N MET A 144 34.05 16.26 6.53
CA MET A 144 34.28 14.82 6.48
C MET A 144 34.45 14.28 5.06
N ALA A 145 33.78 14.84 4.07
CA ALA A 145 33.80 14.31 2.71
C ALA A 145 35.04 14.81 1.93
N LYS A 146 35.64 13.92 1.13
CA LYS A 146 36.66 14.30 0.15
C LYS A 146 36.03 14.99 -1.07
N ASP A 147 34.88 14.47 -1.51
CA ASP A 147 34.01 15.09 -2.50
C ASP A 147 32.63 15.30 -1.87
N VAL A 148 32.26 16.57 -1.68
CA VAL A 148 31.02 16.98 -1.02
C VAL A 148 29.76 16.62 -1.81
N ASN A 149 29.88 16.32 -3.11
CA ASN A 149 28.76 15.91 -3.98
C ASN A 149 28.63 14.40 -4.12
N GLU A 150 29.54 13.61 -3.55
CA GLU A 150 29.59 12.16 -3.74
C GLU A 150 28.28 11.46 -3.32
N ILE A 151 27.75 11.83 -2.15
CA ILE A 151 26.51 11.25 -1.61
C ILE A 151 25.28 11.66 -2.43
N GLU A 152 25.17 12.92 -2.82
CA GLU A 152 24.07 13.42 -3.68
C GLU A 152 24.06 12.67 -5.02
N ASN A 153 25.22 12.59 -5.68
CA ASN A 153 25.35 11.91 -6.96
C ASN A 153 25.00 10.41 -6.86
N TYR A 154 25.42 9.77 -5.76
CA TYR A 154 25.10 8.38 -5.51
C TYR A 154 23.60 8.18 -5.27
N PHE A 155 22.97 9.01 -4.44
CA PHE A 155 21.53 8.97 -4.19
C PHE A 155 20.71 9.11 -5.48
N GLU A 156 20.98 10.13 -6.28
CA GLU A 156 20.27 10.40 -7.54
C GLU A 156 20.39 9.24 -8.53
N LYS A 157 21.57 8.59 -8.59
CA LYS A 157 21.78 7.41 -9.42
C LYS A 157 20.93 6.23 -8.92
N ILE A 158 21.09 5.86 -7.65
CA ILE A 158 20.49 4.64 -7.11
C ILE A 158 18.95 4.74 -7.04
N VAL A 159 18.40 5.91 -6.68
CA VAL A 159 16.95 6.11 -6.57
C VAL A 159 16.25 6.07 -7.93
N LYS A 160 16.90 6.58 -8.99
CA LYS A 160 16.42 6.48 -10.38
C LYS A 160 16.39 5.04 -10.89
N GLU A 161 17.38 4.23 -10.53
CA GLU A 161 17.47 2.84 -10.95
C GLU A 161 16.46 1.94 -10.22
N ASN A 162 16.08 2.30 -8.98
CA ASN A 162 15.22 1.49 -8.10
C ASN A 162 13.79 2.04 -8.04
N VAL A 163 13.02 1.84 -9.12
CA VAL A 163 11.60 2.20 -9.21
C VAL A 163 10.73 1.02 -8.82
N TYR A 164 9.73 1.26 -7.96
CA TYR A 164 8.69 0.28 -7.65
C TYR A 164 8.00 -0.15 -8.94
N LYS A 165 8.02 -1.46 -9.22
CA LYS A 165 7.25 -2.06 -10.30
C LYS A 165 6.08 -2.79 -9.66
N LYS A 166 4.91 -2.14 -9.68
CA LYS A 166 3.66 -2.76 -9.21
C LYS A 166 3.48 -4.09 -9.94
N LYS A 167 3.36 -5.19 -9.19
CA LYS A 167 3.03 -6.49 -9.78
C LYS A 167 1.68 -6.33 -10.50
N GLU A 168 1.65 -6.62 -11.79
CA GLU A 168 0.39 -6.70 -12.53
C GLU A 168 -0.47 -7.77 -11.86
N ARG A 169 -1.59 -7.34 -11.25
CA ARG A 169 -2.61 -8.26 -10.75
C ARG A 169 -3.31 -8.88 -11.94
N GLU A 170 -3.64 -10.17 -11.84
CA GLU A 170 -4.46 -10.84 -12.85
C GLU A 170 -5.80 -10.10 -12.95
N LYS A 171 -6.13 -9.67 -14.18
CA LYS A 171 -7.40 -9.00 -14.48
C LYS A 171 -8.53 -10.03 -14.42
N LYS A 172 -9.31 -10.05 -13.34
CA LYS A 172 -10.54 -10.87 -13.28
C LYS A 172 -11.64 -10.17 -14.07
N LYS A 173 -11.86 -10.61 -15.30
CA LYS A 173 -12.98 -10.13 -16.13
C LYS A 173 -14.26 -10.87 -15.76
N LEU A 174 -15.38 -10.16 -15.77
CA LEU A 174 -16.73 -10.69 -15.67
C LEU A 174 -17.26 -11.08 -17.06
N ASN A 175 -18.50 -11.56 -17.10
CA ASN A 175 -19.23 -11.78 -18.34
C ASN A 175 -19.29 -10.49 -19.17
N ILE A 176 -18.99 -10.59 -20.46
CA ILE A 176 -18.90 -9.44 -21.38
C ILE A 176 -20.24 -8.70 -21.49
N ASP A 177 -21.34 -9.45 -21.49
CA ASP A 177 -22.70 -8.90 -21.58
C ASP A 177 -23.01 -8.00 -20.38
N ALA A 178 -22.45 -8.31 -19.20
CA ALA A 178 -22.62 -7.50 -18.00
C ALA A 178 -21.97 -6.11 -18.15
N TYR A 179 -20.84 -6.02 -18.86
CA TYR A 179 -20.16 -4.75 -19.15
C TYR A 179 -20.93 -3.96 -20.21
N GLU A 180 -21.43 -4.63 -21.25
CA GLU A 180 -22.17 -3.98 -22.34
C GLU A 180 -23.48 -3.34 -21.85
N ILE A 181 -24.16 -3.95 -20.87
CA ILE A 181 -25.35 -3.36 -20.22
C ILE A 181 -25.03 -2.01 -19.56
N LEU A 182 -23.84 -1.87 -18.98
CA LEU A 182 -23.34 -0.60 -18.42
C LEU A 182 -22.62 0.29 -19.46
N LYS A 183 -22.70 -0.06 -20.75
CA LYS A 183 -22.09 0.66 -21.89
C LYS A 183 -20.57 0.70 -21.88
N TYR A 184 -19.92 -0.30 -21.26
CA TYR A 184 -18.48 -0.50 -21.41
C TYR A 184 -18.21 -1.41 -22.60
N SER A 185 -17.31 -1.00 -23.50
CA SER A 185 -16.89 -1.85 -24.62
C SER A 185 -15.75 -2.79 -24.20
N LEU A 186 -15.57 -3.90 -24.94
CA LEU A 186 -14.45 -4.81 -24.72
C LEU A 186 -13.09 -4.12 -24.85
N GLU A 187 -12.97 -3.13 -25.74
CA GLU A 187 -11.74 -2.34 -25.88
C GLU A 187 -11.45 -1.52 -24.62
N ASP A 188 -12.47 -0.91 -24.01
CA ASP A 188 -12.32 -0.13 -22.78
C ASP A 188 -11.86 -1.04 -21.64
N ILE A 189 -12.51 -2.20 -21.48
CA ILE A 189 -12.17 -3.22 -20.47
C ILE A 189 -10.73 -3.74 -20.65
N ASN A 190 -10.27 -3.92 -21.88
CA ASN A 190 -8.91 -4.40 -22.15
C ASN A 190 -7.83 -3.35 -21.85
N LYS A 191 -8.14 -2.07 -22.04
CA LYS A 191 -7.22 -0.93 -21.78
C LYS A 191 -7.08 -0.60 -20.29
N MET A 192 -8.07 -0.95 -19.46
CA MET A 192 -8.05 -0.70 -18.02
C MET A 192 -6.97 -1.51 -17.30
N ASP A 193 -6.33 -0.92 -16.28
CA ASP A 193 -5.51 -1.69 -15.33
C ASP A 193 -6.39 -2.54 -14.38
N ALA A 194 -5.75 -3.38 -13.55
CA ALA A 194 -6.49 -4.30 -12.69
C ALA A 194 -7.34 -3.60 -11.61
N ASP A 195 -6.90 -2.44 -11.10
CA ASP A 195 -7.65 -1.73 -10.06
C ASP A 195 -8.84 -0.99 -10.69
N GLN A 196 -8.64 -0.38 -11.86
CA GLN A 196 -9.70 0.21 -12.66
C GLN A 196 -10.77 -0.84 -13.02
N LEU A 197 -10.33 -2.05 -13.42
CA LEU A 197 -11.25 -3.13 -13.73
C LEU A 197 -12.01 -3.61 -12.49
N ASP A 198 -11.38 -3.70 -11.32
CA ASP A 198 -12.05 -4.06 -10.07
C ASP A 198 -13.11 -3.02 -9.66
N GLU A 199 -12.87 -1.72 -9.87
CA GLU A 199 -13.89 -0.70 -9.67
C GLU A 199 -15.07 -0.85 -10.62
N VAL A 200 -14.80 -1.15 -11.89
CA VAL A 200 -15.86 -1.43 -12.88
C VAL A 200 -16.63 -2.69 -12.48
N ASN A 201 -15.96 -3.75 -12.04
CA ASN A 201 -16.59 -4.98 -11.57
C ASN A 201 -17.53 -4.70 -10.39
N LYS A 202 -17.12 -3.87 -9.44
CA LYS A 202 -17.97 -3.43 -8.32
C LYS A 202 -19.21 -2.68 -8.81
N LYS A 203 -19.06 -1.79 -9.79
CA LYS A 203 -20.20 -1.08 -10.41
C LYS A 203 -21.16 -2.04 -11.08
N VAL A 204 -20.65 -3.06 -11.78
CA VAL A 204 -21.46 -4.11 -12.41
C VAL A 204 -22.24 -4.88 -11.36
N TYR A 205 -21.60 -5.39 -10.31
CA TYR A 205 -22.31 -6.12 -9.25
C TYR A 205 -23.35 -5.23 -8.55
N ASN A 206 -23.00 -3.98 -8.24
CA ASN A 206 -23.93 -3.02 -7.62
C ASN A 206 -25.12 -2.69 -8.52
N TYR A 207 -24.94 -2.60 -9.84
CA TYR A 207 -26.03 -2.36 -10.79
C TYR A 207 -27.09 -3.47 -10.76
N PHE A 208 -26.68 -4.71 -10.54
CA PHE A 208 -27.56 -5.86 -10.42
C PHE A 208 -27.96 -6.19 -8.96
N ASP A 209 -27.65 -5.29 -8.01
CA ASP A 209 -27.87 -5.50 -6.56
C ASP A 209 -27.23 -6.80 -6.01
N ILE A 210 -26.07 -7.19 -6.56
CA ILE A 210 -25.33 -8.39 -6.15
C ILE A 210 -24.27 -8.02 -5.11
N ASN A 211 -24.27 -8.75 -3.99
CA ASN A 211 -23.22 -8.62 -2.99
C ASN A 211 -21.89 -9.20 -3.51
N GLU A 212 -20.85 -8.36 -3.61
CA GLU A 212 -19.51 -8.73 -4.07
C GLU A 212 -18.85 -9.84 -3.23
N ASN A 213 -19.29 -10.02 -1.97
CA ASN A 213 -18.78 -11.05 -1.07
C ASN A 213 -19.59 -12.36 -1.11
N ALA A 214 -20.64 -12.44 -1.93
CA ALA A 214 -21.43 -13.66 -2.05
C ALA A 214 -20.63 -14.78 -2.73
N ILE A 215 -20.70 -15.99 -2.18
CA ILE A 215 -19.99 -17.19 -2.67
C ILE A 215 -20.38 -17.50 -4.12
N ASN A 216 -21.64 -17.26 -4.49
CA ASN A 216 -22.23 -17.56 -5.80
C ASN A 216 -22.43 -16.30 -6.68
N LYS A 217 -21.70 -15.20 -6.41
CA LYS A 217 -21.89 -13.93 -7.12
C LYS A 217 -21.77 -14.02 -8.64
N ASP A 218 -20.86 -14.87 -9.15
CA ASP A 218 -20.65 -15.03 -10.59
C ASP A 218 -21.88 -15.68 -11.24
N TYR A 219 -22.46 -16.69 -10.59
CA TYR A 219 -23.74 -17.30 -11.02
C TYR A 219 -24.92 -16.33 -10.92
N LEU A 220 -25.00 -15.53 -9.84
CA LEU A 220 -26.06 -14.52 -9.68
C LEU A 220 -25.98 -13.46 -10.78
N LEU A 221 -24.76 -13.07 -11.17
CA LEU A 221 -24.53 -12.11 -12.24
C LEU A 221 -24.99 -12.66 -13.58
N ASP A 222 -24.58 -13.88 -13.94
CA ASP A 222 -24.99 -14.51 -15.19
C ASP A 222 -26.53 -14.64 -15.29
N LYS A 223 -27.18 -14.99 -14.17
CA LYS A 223 -28.64 -15.04 -14.10
C LYS A 223 -29.29 -13.67 -14.29
N ALA A 224 -28.77 -12.63 -13.62
CA ALA A 224 -29.32 -11.28 -13.71
C ALA A 224 -29.15 -10.69 -15.12
N VAL A 225 -28.00 -10.92 -15.75
CA VAL A 225 -27.74 -10.54 -17.15
C VAL A 225 -28.69 -11.27 -18.10
N PHE A 226 -28.89 -12.58 -17.90
CA PHE A 226 -29.83 -13.36 -18.70
C PHE A 226 -31.27 -12.83 -18.59
N ASP A 227 -31.74 -12.58 -17.36
CA ASP A 227 -33.08 -12.06 -17.09
C ASP A 227 -33.28 -10.64 -17.66
N PHE A 228 -32.23 -9.81 -17.67
CA PHE A 228 -32.25 -8.47 -18.28
C PHE A 228 -32.38 -8.54 -19.81
N ASN A 229 -31.62 -9.42 -20.45
CA ASN A 229 -31.64 -9.60 -21.91
C ASN A 229 -32.87 -10.38 -22.40
N ASN A 230 -33.50 -11.18 -21.52
CA ASN A 230 -34.70 -11.96 -21.80
C ASN A 230 -35.81 -11.59 -20.82
N PRO A 231 -36.34 -10.36 -20.89
CA PRO A 231 -37.39 -9.94 -19.97
C PRO A 231 -38.58 -10.88 -20.14
N LYS A 232 -38.95 -11.56 -19.05
CA LYS A 232 -40.17 -12.36 -19.03
C LYS A 232 -41.35 -11.45 -19.39
N PRO A 233 -42.31 -11.90 -20.21
CA PRO A 233 -43.52 -11.15 -20.43
C PRO A 233 -44.16 -10.90 -19.06
N SER A 234 -44.21 -9.63 -18.64
CA SER A 234 -44.89 -9.23 -17.43
C SER A 234 -46.39 -9.37 -17.68
N LEU A 235 -46.95 -10.50 -17.24
CA LEU A 235 -48.37 -10.56 -16.94
C LEU A 235 -48.55 -9.77 -15.64
N SER A 236 -48.87 -8.49 -15.79
CA SER A 236 -49.36 -7.57 -14.76
C SER A 236 -48.34 -6.59 -14.12
N THR A 237 -48.69 -5.32 -14.22
CA THR A 237 -48.20 -4.19 -13.39
C THR A 237 -49.12 -3.91 -12.20
N GLY A 238 -50.13 -4.76 -11.96
CA GLY A 238 -51.10 -4.64 -10.88
C GLY A 238 -50.78 -5.59 -9.74
N ASN A 239 -50.77 -5.06 -8.52
CA ASN A 239 -50.73 -5.80 -7.26
C ASN A 239 -51.59 -7.07 -7.38
N GLY A 240 -51.05 -8.29 -7.22
CA GLY A 240 -51.70 -9.55 -7.65
C GLY A 240 -53.12 -9.82 -7.10
N TYR A 241 -53.54 -9.06 -6.10
CA TYR A 241 -54.93 -8.98 -5.63
C TYR A 241 -55.91 -8.44 -6.69
N VAL A 242 -55.47 -7.48 -7.50
CA VAL A 242 -56.24 -6.85 -8.59
C VAL A 242 -56.48 -7.84 -9.72
N ASP A 243 -55.50 -8.67 -10.06
CA ASP A 243 -55.66 -9.69 -11.10
C ASP A 243 -56.60 -10.81 -10.66
N ILE A 244 -56.53 -11.22 -9.39
CA ILE A 244 -57.46 -12.18 -8.82
C ILE A 244 -58.89 -11.63 -8.85
N LEU A 245 -59.10 -10.35 -8.52
CA LEU A 245 -60.40 -9.69 -8.63
C LEU A 245 -60.90 -9.62 -10.08
N LEU A 246 -60.00 -9.34 -11.04
CA LEU A 246 -60.37 -9.22 -12.45
C LEU A 246 -60.80 -10.58 -13.01
N ILE A 247 -60.05 -11.66 -12.72
CA ILE A 247 -60.42 -13.03 -13.10
C ILE A 247 -61.75 -13.43 -12.45
N LEU A 248 -61.94 -13.14 -11.15
CA LEU A 248 -63.17 -13.47 -10.44
C LEU A 248 -64.39 -12.74 -11.05
N SER A 249 -64.23 -11.47 -11.44
CA SER A 249 -65.32 -10.71 -12.07
C SER A 249 -65.74 -11.27 -13.43
N ILE A 250 -64.78 -11.74 -14.25
CA ILE A 250 -65.07 -12.41 -15.53
C ILE A 250 -65.83 -13.72 -15.29
N VAL A 251 -65.40 -14.54 -14.33
CA VAL A 251 -66.04 -15.82 -14.01
C VAL A 251 -67.48 -15.61 -13.51
N VAL A 252 -67.70 -14.64 -12.62
CA VAL A 252 -69.03 -14.32 -12.11
C VAL A 252 -69.94 -13.83 -13.23
N THR A 253 -69.43 -12.97 -14.12
CA THR A 253 -70.20 -12.43 -15.25
C THR A 253 -70.59 -13.53 -16.24
N LEU A 254 -69.66 -14.43 -16.59
CA LEU A 254 -69.94 -15.58 -17.44
C LEU A 254 -70.97 -16.52 -16.80
N GLY A 255 -70.85 -16.78 -15.50
CA GLY A 255 -71.81 -17.59 -14.75
C GLY A 255 -73.22 -17.00 -14.76
N LEU A 256 -73.35 -15.68 -14.58
CA LEU A 256 -74.63 -14.97 -14.62
C LEU A 256 -75.27 -14.97 -16.01
N VAL A 257 -74.48 -14.79 -17.07
CA VAL A 257 -74.96 -14.85 -18.45
C VAL A 257 -75.45 -16.26 -18.79
N ILE A 258 -74.69 -17.29 -18.43
CA ILE A 258 -75.11 -18.69 -18.63
C ILE A 258 -76.39 -18.98 -17.84
N PHE A 259 -76.46 -18.56 -16.58
CA PHE A 259 -77.64 -18.74 -15.73
C PHE A 259 -78.90 -18.07 -16.31
N LEU A 260 -78.78 -16.82 -16.76
CA LEU A 260 -79.88 -16.11 -17.44
C LEU A 260 -80.31 -16.81 -18.73
N LEU A 261 -79.36 -17.27 -19.55
CA LEU A 261 -79.68 -18.03 -20.76
C LEU A 261 -80.41 -19.34 -20.43
N THR A 262 -80.00 -20.07 -19.38
CA THR A 262 -80.72 -21.29 -18.96
C THR A 262 -82.14 -21.01 -18.44
N ILE A 263 -82.38 -19.88 -17.76
CA ILE A 263 -83.73 -19.50 -17.28
C ILE A 263 -84.63 -19.02 -18.42
N PHE A 264 -84.09 -18.41 -19.47
CA PHE A 264 -84.89 -17.93 -20.60
C PHE A 264 -85.13 -19.00 -21.68
N VAL A 265 -84.37 -20.10 -21.68
CA VAL A 265 -84.47 -21.20 -22.65
C VAL A 265 -85.27 -22.40 -22.11
N PHE A 266 -85.60 -22.42 -20.80
CA PHE A 266 -86.54 -23.34 -20.16
C PHE A 266 -87.76 -22.61 -19.63
#